data_AF-A0A9D7RYV0-F1
#
_entry.id   AF-A0A9D7RYV0-F1
#
_cell.length_a   1.000
_cell.length_b   1.000
_cell.length_c   1.000
_cell.angle_alpha   90.00
_cell.angle_beta   90.00
_cell.angle_gamma   90.00
#
_symmetry.space_group_name_H-M   'P 1'
#
loop_
_entity.id
_entity.type
_entity.pdbx_description
1 polymer ?
#
loop_
_entity_poly.entity_id
_entity_poly.type
_entity_poly.pdbx_seq_one_letter_code
_entity_poly.pdbx_strand_id
1 'polypeptide(L)'
;MARSGRRARATTVAELLERAFALQPDHVFGWYVASVFCDSGEASSCVRPDATQQLARVDADNGFAWMVLASRSNGEQAYAALRRAAHSPAFNDYYGVSYQNYARAIEEAGVPPPPLVAGPAQVLAPGERVESTVAQLQVWDLPSPWFQNVLNLCDPNRGLPAEPTVRADCITLGTRLAHMPGGLLSNMIGSVMVRRLARGTPLETEMKAIRARYVYLSDLYQSFSNSELLGYGLGRLQRDSIEFGEMEGLARLAAHFGKPTSPPADWQPENPQALLLPEERSP
;
A
#
# COMPACT_ATOMS: atom_id res chain seq x y z
N MET A 1 24.80 18.47 5.59
CA MET A 1 24.09 18.18 6.87
C MET A 1 23.05 17.06 6.79
N ALA A 2 22.35 16.81 5.67
CA ALA A 2 21.32 15.74 5.57
C ALA A 2 21.81 14.29 5.76
N ARG A 3 23.09 13.99 5.49
CA ARG A 3 23.66 12.63 5.64
C ARG A 3 23.83 12.18 7.11
N SER A 4 23.99 13.11 8.04
CA SER A 4 24.19 12.80 9.47
C SER A 4 22.89 12.34 10.15
N GLY A 5 21.75 12.93 9.78
CA GLY A 5 20.45 12.58 10.36
C GLY A 5 19.91 11.22 9.88
N ARG A 6 20.21 10.81 8.63
CA ARG A 6 19.79 9.50 8.11
C ARG A 6 20.51 8.33 8.78
N ARG A 7 21.83 8.45 8.99
CA ARG A 7 22.62 7.44 9.72
C ARG A 7 22.11 7.22 11.14
N ALA A 8 21.81 8.30 11.88
CA ALA A 8 21.27 8.21 13.23
C ALA A 8 19.90 7.50 13.26
N ARG A 9 18.99 7.80 12.31
CA ARG A 9 17.69 7.12 12.19
C ARG A 9 17.80 5.62 11.90
N ALA A 10 18.70 5.23 10.99
CA ALA A 10 18.91 3.82 10.64
C ALA A 10 19.42 3.00 11.84
N THR A 11 20.31 3.58 12.66
CA THR A 11 20.79 2.96 13.91
C THR A 11 19.65 2.77 14.92
N THR A 12 18.74 3.74 15.06
CA THR A 12 17.61 3.64 16.00
C THR A 12 16.58 2.58 15.60
N VAL A 13 16.22 2.47 14.31
CA VAL A 13 15.22 1.47 13.87
C VAL A 13 15.74 0.05 14.05
N ALA A 14 17.01 -0.18 13.72
CA ALA A 14 17.66 -1.47 13.90
C ALA A 14 17.66 -1.94 15.37
N GLU A 15 18.05 -1.06 16.29
CA GLU A 15 18.07 -1.36 17.72
C GLU A 15 16.66 -1.66 18.27
N LEU A 16 15.64 -0.93 17.80
CA LEU A 16 14.25 -1.17 18.19
C LEU A 16 13.73 -2.51 17.66
N LEU A 17 14.07 -2.88 16.43
CA LEU A 17 13.70 -4.17 15.84
C LEU A 17 14.38 -5.33 16.57
N GLU A 18 15.69 -5.23 16.88
CA GLU A 18 16.39 -6.26 17.66
C GLU A 18 15.77 -6.44 19.05
N ARG A 19 15.44 -5.34 19.74
CA ARG A 19 14.73 -5.41 21.02
C ARG A 19 13.35 -6.05 20.88
N ALA A 20 12.61 -5.71 19.82
CA ALA A 20 11.31 -6.31 19.57
C ALA A 20 11.42 -7.82 19.33
N PHE A 21 12.38 -8.28 18.53
CA PHE A 21 12.59 -9.71 18.28
C PHE A 21 13.15 -10.48 19.46
N ALA A 22 13.94 -9.83 20.34
CA ALA A 22 14.34 -10.44 21.61
C ALA A 22 13.14 -10.72 22.53
N LEU A 23 12.10 -9.89 22.46
CA LEU A 23 10.86 -10.08 23.23
C LEU A 23 9.88 -11.02 22.55
N GLN A 24 9.73 -10.91 21.23
CA GLN A 24 8.76 -11.67 20.43
C GLN A 24 9.39 -12.06 19.07
N PRO A 25 10.14 -13.18 19.02
CA PRO A 25 10.92 -13.56 17.83
C PRO A 25 10.06 -13.91 16.61
N ASP A 26 8.79 -14.31 16.81
CA ASP A 26 7.86 -14.66 15.72
C ASP A 26 6.78 -13.59 15.49
N HIS A 27 6.97 -12.35 15.96
CA HIS A 27 5.97 -11.28 15.76
C HIS A 27 5.85 -10.90 14.28
N VAL A 28 4.77 -11.35 13.62
CA VAL A 28 4.51 -11.17 12.17
C VAL A 28 4.68 -9.73 11.72
N PHE A 29 4.02 -8.78 12.40
CA PHE A 29 4.10 -7.37 12.01
C PHE A 29 5.52 -6.79 12.21
N GLY A 30 6.30 -7.33 13.17
CA GLY A 30 7.70 -6.94 13.35
C GLY A 30 8.56 -7.35 12.15
N TRP A 31 8.34 -8.57 11.64
CA TRP A 31 8.99 -9.06 10.42
C TRP A 31 8.56 -8.28 9.18
N TYR A 32 7.29 -7.88 9.10
CA TYR A 32 6.81 -7.01 8.04
C TYR A 32 7.53 -5.65 8.06
N VAL A 33 7.59 -4.98 9.22
CA VAL A 33 8.32 -3.72 9.38
C VAL A 33 9.79 -3.89 9.00
N ALA A 34 10.46 -4.95 9.49
CA ALA A 34 11.85 -5.22 9.13
C ALA A 34 12.03 -5.40 7.61
N SER A 35 11.07 -6.05 6.94
CA SER A 35 11.13 -6.29 5.49
C SER A 35 11.08 -4.99 4.68
N VAL A 36 10.17 -4.06 5.02
CA VAL A 36 10.02 -2.78 4.28
C VAL A 36 11.18 -1.82 4.54
N PHE A 37 11.73 -1.79 5.77
CA PHE A 37 12.88 -0.94 6.08
C PHE A 37 14.15 -1.41 5.34
N CYS A 38 14.33 -2.73 5.23
CA CYS A 38 15.42 -3.33 4.45
C CYS A 38 15.32 -3.13 2.94
N ASP A 39 14.13 -2.76 2.44
CA ASP A 39 13.86 -2.60 1.01
C ASP A 39 14.19 -1.21 0.47
N SER A 40 14.36 -0.20 1.34
CA SER A 40 14.51 1.22 0.99
C SER A 40 15.77 1.63 0.19
N GLY A 41 16.55 0.68 -0.33
CA GLY A 41 17.74 0.94 -1.17
C GLY A 41 18.98 1.39 -0.41
N GLU A 42 18.89 1.60 0.91
CA GLU A 42 20.04 1.81 1.80
C GLU A 42 20.65 0.45 2.21
N ALA A 43 21.17 -0.31 1.25
CA ALA A 43 21.67 -1.67 1.47
C ALA A 43 22.79 -1.78 2.53
N SER A 44 23.41 -0.67 2.94
CA SER A 44 24.39 -0.64 4.03
C SER A 44 23.79 -0.61 5.45
N SER A 45 22.46 -0.56 5.61
CA SER A 45 21.79 -0.41 6.92
C SER A 45 20.70 -1.45 7.21
N CYS A 46 20.49 -2.44 6.33
CA CYS A 46 19.56 -3.53 6.62
C CYS A 46 20.16 -4.47 7.67
N VAL A 47 19.65 -4.38 8.90
CA VAL A 47 20.11 -5.21 10.03
C VAL A 47 19.52 -6.62 9.98
N ARG A 48 18.43 -6.81 9.23
CA ARG A 48 17.75 -8.11 9.03
C ARG A 48 17.66 -8.49 7.56
N PRO A 49 18.75 -8.91 6.91
CA PRO A 49 18.72 -9.34 5.51
C PRO A 49 17.82 -10.56 5.29
N ASP A 50 17.49 -11.29 6.36
CA ASP A 50 16.59 -12.44 6.37
C ASP A 50 15.10 -12.06 6.56
N ALA A 51 14.77 -10.77 6.68
CA ALA A 51 13.43 -10.34 7.10
C ALA A 51 12.30 -10.84 6.19
N THR A 52 12.50 -10.86 4.86
CA THR A 52 11.48 -11.36 3.94
C THR A 52 11.28 -12.87 4.03
N GLN A 53 12.34 -13.62 4.28
CA GLN A 53 12.25 -15.07 4.51
C GLN A 53 11.54 -15.35 5.84
N GLN A 54 11.88 -14.60 6.90
CA GLN A 54 11.23 -14.75 8.19
C GLN A 54 9.74 -14.40 8.11
N LEU A 55 9.38 -13.30 7.45
CA LEU A 55 7.98 -12.92 7.24
C LEU A 55 7.19 -14.03 6.55
N ALA A 56 7.71 -14.56 5.43
CA ALA A 56 7.09 -15.67 4.71
C ALA A 56 7.02 -16.97 5.54
N ARG A 57 7.94 -17.18 6.49
CA ARG A 57 7.90 -18.32 7.42
C ARG A 57 6.81 -18.14 8.48
N VAL A 58 6.75 -16.99 9.16
CA VAL A 58 5.83 -16.77 10.28
C VAL A 58 4.40 -16.48 9.83
N ASP A 59 4.21 -16.02 8.60
CA ASP A 59 2.91 -15.77 7.99
C ASP A 59 2.76 -16.54 6.66
N ALA A 60 3.01 -17.86 6.74
CA ALA A 60 3.11 -18.74 5.57
C ALA A 60 1.82 -18.91 4.76
N ASP A 61 0.67 -18.54 5.32
CA ASP A 61 -0.64 -18.59 4.65
C ASP A 61 -1.04 -17.25 4.03
N ASN A 62 -0.30 -16.17 4.28
CA ASN A 62 -0.54 -14.87 3.67
C ASN A 62 0.26 -14.72 2.37
N GLY A 63 -0.43 -14.64 1.24
CA GLY A 63 0.22 -14.48 -0.06
C GLY A 63 1.03 -13.20 -0.19
N PHE A 64 0.70 -12.14 0.57
CA PHE A 64 1.47 -10.90 0.54
C PHE A 64 2.89 -11.08 1.12
N ALA A 65 3.04 -11.87 2.18
CA ALA A 65 4.36 -12.21 2.75
C ALA A 65 5.27 -12.87 1.70
N TRP A 66 4.70 -13.79 0.91
CA TRP A 66 5.40 -14.44 -0.19
C TRP A 66 5.67 -13.50 -1.37
N MET A 67 4.77 -12.57 -1.67
CA MET A 67 5.00 -11.55 -2.68
C MET A 67 6.19 -10.65 -2.30
N VAL A 68 6.29 -10.26 -1.03
CA VAL A 68 7.43 -9.49 -0.51
C VAL A 68 8.73 -10.31 -0.58
N LEU A 69 8.69 -11.62 -0.34
CA LEU A 69 9.85 -12.49 -0.60
C LEU A 69 10.21 -12.56 -2.09
N ALA A 70 9.21 -12.68 -2.98
CA ALA A 70 9.42 -12.71 -4.42
C ALA A 70 10.07 -11.43 -4.93
N SER A 71 9.71 -10.26 -4.37
CA SER A 71 10.28 -8.96 -4.74
C SER A 71 11.78 -8.82 -4.39
N ARG A 72 12.28 -9.63 -3.46
CA ARG A 72 13.67 -9.61 -2.98
C ARG A 72 14.51 -10.80 -3.46
N SER A 73 13.87 -11.78 -4.06
CA SER A 73 14.52 -12.99 -4.55
C SER A 73 14.89 -12.86 -6.04
N ASN A 74 15.72 -13.77 -6.53
CA ASN A 74 16.04 -13.87 -7.96
C ASN A 74 15.87 -15.32 -8.44
N GLY A 75 15.75 -15.50 -9.76
CA GLY A 75 15.69 -16.82 -10.39
C GLY A 75 14.57 -17.69 -9.82
N GLU A 76 14.85 -18.99 -9.67
CA GLU A 76 13.88 -20.00 -9.21
C GLU A 76 13.23 -19.65 -7.87
N GLN A 77 13.97 -19.06 -6.94
CA GLN A 77 13.44 -18.66 -5.63
C GLN A 77 12.35 -17.58 -5.76
N ALA A 78 12.54 -16.61 -6.66
CA ALA A 78 11.53 -15.58 -6.92
C ALA A 78 10.25 -16.20 -7.50
N TYR A 79 10.37 -17.15 -8.41
CA TYR A 79 9.22 -17.84 -9.01
C TYR A 79 8.50 -18.75 -8.05
N ALA A 80 9.22 -19.48 -7.19
CA ALA A 80 8.62 -20.30 -6.15
C ALA A 80 7.83 -19.43 -5.15
N ALA A 81 8.41 -18.29 -4.72
CA ALA A 81 7.74 -17.34 -3.86
C ALA A 81 6.52 -16.69 -4.54
N LEU A 82 6.64 -16.30 -5.82
CA LEU A 82 5.53 -15.77 -6.63
C LEU A 82 4.37 -16.77 -6.72
N ARG A 83 4.66 -18.03 -7.06
CA ARG A 83 3.65 -19.09 -7.09
C ARG A 83 2.98 -19.25 -5.74
N ARG A 84 3.77 -19.28 -4.66
CA ARG A 84 3.21 -19.38 -3.30
C ARG A 84 2.30 -18.17 -2.99
N ALA A 85 2.72 -16.96 -3.37
CA ALA A 85 1.92 -15.74 -3.23
C ALA A 85 0.57 -15.84 -3.95
N ALA A 86 0.56 -16.35 -5.17
CA ALA A 86 -0.63 -16.52 -6.00
C ALA A 86 -1.64 -17.50 -5.39
N HIS A 87 -1.18 -18.56 -4.73
CA HIS A 87 -2.03 -19.68 -4.26
C HIS A 87 -2.19 -19.79 -2.74
N SER A 88 -1.64 -18.84 -1.97
CA SER A 88 -1.80 -18.82 -0.51
C SER A 88 -3.27 -18.69 -0.07
N PRO A 89 -3.70 -19.23 1.07
CA PRO A 89 -5.10 -19.13 1.53
C PRO A 89 -5.58 -17.71 1.82
N ALA A 90 -4.72 -16.85 2.36
CA ALA A 90 -5.03 -15.47 2.73
C ALA A 90 -4.21 -14.47 1.91
N PHE A 91 -4.64 -13.21 1.89
CA PHE A 91 -3.88 -12.11 1.28
C PHE A 91 -4.15 -10.81 2.03
N ASN A 92 -3.18 -10.35 2.81
CA ASN A 92 -3.25 -9.14 3.64
C ASN A 92 -1.97 -8.33 3.46
N ASP A 93 -2.08 -7.08 3.01
CA ASP A 93 -0.96 -6.19 2.68
C ASP A 93 -0.41 -5.42 3.89
N TYR A 94 -0.93 -5.73 5.07
CA TYR A 94 -0.63 -5.09 6.33
C TYR A 94 -0.93 -3.58 6.35
N TYR A 95 -1.61 -3.01 5.34
CA TYR A 95 -1.83 -1.56 5.25
C TYR A 95 -2.59 -1.02 6.46
N GLY A 96 -3.78 -1.57 6.73
CA GLY A 96 -4.62 -1.12 7.85
C GLY A 96 -3.94 -1.29 9.21
N VAL A 97 -3.22 -2.41 9.41
CA VAL A 97 -2.48 -2.67 10.64
C VAL A 97 -1.28 -1.72 10.78
N SER A 98 -0.56 -1.43 9.70
CA SER A 98 0.55 -0.46 9.68
C SER A 98 0.07 0.91 10.10
N TYR A 99 -1.04 1.33 9.51
CA TYR A 99 -1.69 2.58 9.83
C TYR A 99 -2.04 2.64 11.33
N GLN A 100 -2.80 1.65 11.83
CA GLN A 100 -3.27 1.63 13.22
C GLN A 100 -2.10 1.66 14.20
N ASN A 101 -1.07 0.85 13.95
CA ASN A 101 0.12 0.80 14.81
C ASN A 101 0.91 2.11 14.76
N TYR A 102 0.99 2.77 13.60
CA TYR A 102 1.65 4.06 13.48
C TYR A 102 0.92 5.17 14.24
N ALA A 103 -0.40 5.26 14.08
CA ALA A 103 -1.23 6.23 14.81
C ALA A 103 -1.13 6.03 16.32
N ARG A 104 -1.26 4.77 16.77
CA ARG A 104 -1.11 4.40 18.17
C ARG A 104 0.28 4.76 18.71
N ALA A 105 1.34 4.52 17.95
CA ALA A 105 2.70 4.85 18.38
C ALA A 105 2.89 6.36 18.59
N ILE A 106 2.30 7.21 17.75
CA ILE A 106 2.35 8.67 17.92
C ILE A 106 1.54 9.11 19.15
N GLU A 107 0.33 8.55 19.32
CA GLU A 107 -0.53 8.86 20.46
C GLU A 107 0.10 8.44 21.80
N GLU A 108 0.73 7.26 21.84
CA GLU A 108 1.36 6.69 23.03
C GLU A 108 2.76 7.23 23.32
N ALA A 109 3.43 7.87 22.34
CA ALA A 109 4.75 8.46 22.55
C ALA A 109 4.75 9.53 23.65
N GLY A 110 3.59 10.14 23.95
CA GLY A 110 3.46 11.17 24.97
C GLY A 110 4.23 12.45 24.65
N VAL A 111 4.74 12.59 23.43
CA VAL A 111 5.45 13.79 22.94
C VAL A 111 4.42 14.70 22.27
N PRO A 112 4.17 15.90 22.82
CA PRO A 112 3.20 16.81 22.21
C PRO A 112 3.69 17.26 20.82
N PRO A 113 2.83 17.26 19.79
CA PRO A 113 3.19 17.80 18.49
C PRO A 113 3.62 19.28 18.61
N PRO A 114 4.66 19.72 17.87
CA PRO A 114 5.09 21.12 17.90
C PRO A 114 3.94 22.07 17.51
N PRO A 115 3.86 23.31 18.07
CA PRO A 115 2.75 24.23 17.79
C PRO A 115 2.49 24.50 16.31
N LEU A 116 3.56 24.55 15.50
CA LEU A 116 3.48 24.73 14.04
C LEU A 116 2.76 23.58 13.31
N VAL A 117 2.72 22.40 13.91
CA VAL A 117 2.00 21.21 13.41
C VAL A 117 0.64 21.10 14.11
N ALA A 118 0.60 21.36 15.42
CA ALA A 118 -0.60 21.21 16.24
C ALA A 118 -1.73 22.16 15.82
N GLY A 119 -1.43 23.43 15.55
CA GLY A 119 -2.43 24.41 15.13
C GLY A 119 -3.18 24.00 13.85
N PRO A 120 -2.48 23.74 12.74
CA PRO A 120 -3.12 23.22 11.53
C PRO A 120 -3.90 21.92 11.74
N ALA A 121 -3.36 20.97 12.53
CA ALA A 121 -4.04 19.72 12.83
C ALA A 121 -5.39 19.93 13.56
N GLN A 122 -5.48 20.89 14.50
CA GLN A 122 -6.73 21.24 15.17
C GLN A 122 -7.76 21.85 14.23
N VAL A 123 -7.32 22.64 13.24
CA VAL A 123 -8.19 23.25 12.24
C VAL A 123 -8.71 22.20 11.24
N LEU A 124 -7.86 21.25 10.85
CA LEU A 124 -8.20 20.20 9.89
C LEU A 124 -9.14 19.13 10.45
N ALA A 125 -9.10 18.88 11.77
CA ALA A 125 -10.00 17.94 12.43
C ALA A 125 -10.45 18.47 13.81
N PRO A 126 -11.37 19.44 13.84
CA PRO A 126 -11.92 19.98 15.08
C PRO A 126 -12.60 18.86 15.88
N GLY A 127 -12.16 18.64 17.12
CA GLY A 127 -12.71 17.61 18.00
C GLY A 127 -11.97 16.27 17.97
N GLU A 128 -11.05 16.07 17.03
CA GLU A 128 -10.10 14.95 17.07
C GLU A 128 -8.88 15.31 17.91
N ARG A 129 -8.19 14.28 18.41
CA ARG A 129 -6.90 14.47 19.07
C ARG A 129 -5.86 14.96 18.07
N VAL A 130 -5.06 15.94 18.48
CA VAL A 130 -3.98 16.50 17.64
C VAL A 130 -3.02 15.41 17.19
N GLU A 131 -2.60 14.53 18.11
CA GLU A 131 -1.67 13.43 17.81
C GLU A 131 -2.23 12.51 16.73
N SER A 132 -3.51 12.15 16.83
CA SER A 132 -4.19 11.31 15.85
C SER A 132 -4.20 11.97 14.49
N THR A 133 -4.55 13.26 14.40
CA THR A 133 -4.53 14.01 13.13
C THR A 133 -3.14 14.10 12.52
N VAL A 134 -2.11 14.34 13.35
CA VAL A 134 -0.71 14.37 12.90
C VAL A 134 -0.29 13.01 12.35
N ALA A 135 -0.66 11.92 13.02
CA ALA A 135 -0.38 10.59 12.52
C ALA A 135 -1.01 10.34 11.14
N GLN A 136 -2.23 10.82 10.89
CA GLN A 136 -2.87 10.66 9.58
C GLN A 136 -2.14 11.40 8.48
N LEU A 137 -1.67 12.61 8.77
CA LEU A 137 -0.94 13.41 7.80
C LEU A 137 0.43 12.80 7.47
N GLN A 138 1.06 12.14 8.45
CA GLN A 138 2.38 11.53 8.30
C GLN A 138 2.36 10.09 7.78
N VAL A 139 1.21 9.43 7.75
CA VAL A 139 1.13 8.01 7.37
C VAL A 139 1.62 7.73 5.95
N TRP A 140 1.56 8.75 5.07
CA TRP A 140 2.08 8.71 3.71
C TRP A 140 3.60 8.59 3.63
N ASP A 141 4.31 8.87 4.73
CA ASP A 141 5.76 8.69 4.85
C ASP A 141 6.15 7.28 5.32
N LEU A 142 5.16 6.39 5.58
CA LEU A 142 5.46 5.01 5.96
C LEU A 142 6.19 4.29 4.82
N PRO A 143 7.28 3.56 5.12
CA PRO A 143 7.97 2.76 4.12
C PRO A 143 7.01 1.70 3.56
N SER A 144 6.99 1.59 2.23
CA SER A 144 6.20 0.60 1.50
C SER A 144 7.12 -0.46 0.90
N PRO A 145 6.63 -1.69 0.68
CA PRO A 145 7.37 -2.70 -0.07
C PRO A 145 7.70 -2.22 -1.49
N TRP A 146 8.83 -2.67 -2.03
CA TRP A 146 9.26 -2.33 -3.38
C TRP A 146 8.51 -3.17 -4.42
N PHE A 147 7.31 -2.72 -4.78
CA PHE A 147 6.45 -3.40 -5.76
C PHE A 147 7.06 -3.50 -7.17
N GLN A 148 7.99 -2.61 -7.53
CA GLN A 148 8.64 -2.61 -8.85
C GLN A 148 9.30 -3.95 -9.20
N ASN A 149 9.88 -4.65 -8.23
CA ASN A 149 10.53 -5.93 -8.52
C ASN A 149 9.52 -7.02 -8.88
N VAL A 150 8.34 -7.02 -8.26
CA VAL A 150 7.24 -7.92 -8.63
C VAL A 150 6.65 -7.53 -9.98
N LEU A 151 6.46 -6.23 -10.24
CA LEU A 151 6.05 -5.73 -11.56
C LEU A 151 7.01 -6.18 -12.65
N ASN A 152 8.31 -6.09 -12.39
CA ASN A 152 9.36 -6.56 -13.28
C ASN A 152 9.32 -8.09 -13.45
N LEU A 153 9.11 -8.84 -12.38
CA LEU A 153 9.00 -10.29 -12.41
C LEU A 153 7.83 -10.75 -13.29
N CYS A 154 6.77 -9.95 -13.36
CA CYS A 154 5.53 -10.21 -14.10
C CYS A 154 5.39 -9.38 -15.40
N ASP A 155 6.47 -8.76 -15.89
CA ASP A 155 6.45 -7.98 -17.13
C ASP A 155 6.50 -8.92 -18.36
N PRO A 156 5.47 -8.94 -19.24
CA PRO A 156 5.44 -9.81 -20.41
C PRO A 156 6.56 -9.56 -21.41
N ASN A 157 7.23 -8.41 -21.35
CA ASN A 157 8.36 -8.08 -22.24
C ASN A 157 9.70 -8.59 -21.72
N ARG A 158 9.75 -9.09 -20.48
CA ARG A 158 10.90 -9.80 -19.93
C ARG A 158 10.69 -11.29 -20.22
N GLY A 159 11.71 -12.01 -20.67
CA GLY A 159 11.52 -13.33 -21.30
C GLY A 159 10.86 -14.44 -20.45
N LEU A 160 10.76 -14.27 -19.13
CA LEU A 160 10.32 -15.31 -18.19
C LEU A 160 8.79 -15.39 -18.00
N PRO A 161 8.03 -14.27 -17.93
CA PRO A 161 6.56 -14.30 -18.02
C PRO A 161 5.97 -14.85 -19.32
N ALA A 162 6.78 -15.23 -20.30
CA ALA A 162 6.32 -15.99 -21.47
C ALA A 162 5.95 -17.44 -21.11
N GLU A 163 6.48 -17.99 -20.01
CA GLU A 163 6.09 -19.32 -19.54
C GLU A 163 4.62 -19.32 -19.07
N PRO A 164 3.76 -20.22 -19.59
CA PRO A 164 2.33 -20.20 -19.29
C PRO A 164 1.99 -20.26 -17.80
N THR A 165 2.76 -21.01 -17.02
CA THR A 165 2.53 -21.17 -15.57
C THR A 165 2.90 -19.91 -14.79
N VAL A 166 4.03 -19.28 -15.11
CA VAL A 166 4.45 -18.01 -14.50
C VAL A 166 3.47 -16.90 -14.86
N ARG A 167 3.02 -16.85 -16.12
CA ARG A 167 1.98 -15.91 -16.55
C ARG A 167 0.69 -16.09 -15.76
N ALA A 168 0.24 -17.33 -15.56
CA ALA A 168 -0.95 -17.63 -14.78
C ALA A 168 -0.79 -17.21 -13.31
N ASP A 169 0.34 -17.54 -12.68
CA ASP A 169 0.65 -17.14 -11.30
C ASP A 169 0.67 -15.60 -11.15
N CYS A 170 1.26 -14.88 -12.11
CA CYS A 170 1.23 -13.41 -12.13
C CYS A 170 -0.17 -12.82 -12.31
N ILE A 171 -1.01 -13.41 -13.17
CA ILE A 171 -2.41 -12.98 -13.31
C ILE A 171 -3.16 -13.21 -12.00
N THR A 172 -3.04 -14.39 -11.40
CA THR A 172 -3.69 -14.72 -10.12
C THR A 172 -3.25 -13.76 -9.01
N LEU A 173 -1.95 -13.52 -8.85
CA LEU A 173 -1.44 -12.56 -7.88
C LEU A 173 -1.98 -11.14 -8.15
N GLY A 174 -1.92 -10.69 -9.40
CA GLY A 174 -2.39 -9.36 -9.79
C GLY A 174 -3.88 -9.17 -9.53
N THR A 175 -4.72 -10.18 -9.79
CA THR A 175 -6.15 -10.15 -9.48
C THR A 175 -6.38 -10.06 -7.97
N ARG A 176 -5.66 -10.84 -7.16
CA ARG A 176 -5.77 -10.78 -5.69
C ARG A 176 -5.41 -9.40 -5.14
N LEU A 177 -4.33 -8.81 -5.65
CA LEU A 177 -3.93 -7.43 -5.33
C LEU A 177 -5.01 -6.43 -5.74
N ALA A 178 -5.56 -6.55 -6.96
CA ALA A 178 -6.57 -5.65 -7.48
C ALA A 178 -7.88 -5.65 -6.68
N HIS A 179 -8.28 -6.79 -6.11
CA HIS A 179 -9.52 -6.96 -5.36
C HIS A 179 -9.38 -6.90 -3.84
N MET A 180 -8.16 -6.74 -3.33
CA MET A 180 -7.92 -6.73 -1.90
C MET A 180 -8.62 -5.53 -1.22
N PRO A 181 -9.34 -5.75 -0.11
CA PRO A 181 -9.78 -4.68 0.77
C PRO A 181 -8.56 -4.21 1.58
N GLY A 182 -7.84 -3.21 1.07
CA GLY A 182 -6.55 -2.82 1.63
C GLY A 182 -6.07 -1.47 1.13
N GLY A 183 -4.74 -1.31 1.10
CA GLY A 183 -4.10 -0.08 0.65
C GLY A 183 -4.29 0.10 -0.86
N LEU A 184 -4.60 1.33 -1.27
CA LEU A 184 -4.77 1.70 -2.67
C LEU A 184 -3.61 1.25 -3.57
N LEU A 185 -2.38 1.32 -3.05
CA LEU A 185 -1.19 0.94 -3.78
C LEU A 185 -1.25 -0.51 -4.25
N SER A 186 -1.73 -1.43 -3.40
CA SER A 186 -1.92 -2.84 -3.74
C SER A 186 -2.91 -3.00 -4.90
N ASN A 187 -4.08 -2.33 -4.83
CA ASN A 187 -5.07 -2.39 -5.90
C ASN A 187 -4.52 -1.85 -7.23
N MET A 188 -3.80 -0.72 -7.18
CA MET A 188 -3.19 -0.12 -8.35
C MET A 188 -2.17 -1.04 -9.00
N ILE A 189 -1.24 -1.60 -8.22
CA ILE A 189 -0.21 -2.52 -8.71
C ILE A 189 -0.85 -3.77 -9.34
N GLY A 190 -1.82 -4.37 -8.67
CA GLY A 190 -2.56 -5.52 -9.19
C GLY A 190 -3.23 -5.24 -10.53
N SER A 191 -3.94 -4.11 -10.63
CA SER A 191 -4.62 -3.71 -11.88
C SER A 191 -3.64 -3.53 -13.04
N VAL A 192 -2.46 -2.95 -12.79
CA VAL A 192 -1.41 -2.76 -13.81
C VAL A 192 -0.84 -4.09 -14.27
N MET A 193 -0.54 -5.01 -13.34
CA MET A 193 -0.03 -6.35 -13.67
C MET A 193 -0.98 -7.09 -14.59
N VAL A 194 -2.27 -7.15 -14.21
CA VAL A 194 -3.28 -7.89 -14.95
C VAL A 194 -3.56 -7.27 -16.32
N ARG A 195 -3.64 -5.93 -16.42
CA ARG A 195 -3.84 -5.25 -17.71
C ARG A 195 -2.74 -5.57 -18.72
N ARG A 196 -1.49 -5.66 -18.27
CA ARG A 196 -0.35 -6.01 -19.15
C ARG A 196 -0.45 -7.45 -19.63
N LEU A 197 -0.87 -8.37 -18.76
CA LEU A 197 -0.85 -9.80 -19.02
C LEU A 197 -2.12 -10.30 -19.72
N ALA A 198 -3.29 -9.70 -19.48
CA ALA A 198 -4.60 -10.18 -19.92
C ALA A 198 -5.25 -9.31 -21.02
N ARG A 199 -4.45 -8.69 -21.90
CA ARG A 199 -4.93 -7.81 -22.97
C ARG A 199 -6.03 -8.46 -23.84
N GLY A 200 -7.06 -7.69 -24.17
CA GLY A 200 -8.20 -8.11 -24.98
C GLY A 200 -9.22 -9.01 -24.27
N THR A 201 -9.07 -9.23 -22.96
CA THR A 201 -9.96 -10.13 -22.20
C THR A 201 -10.95 -9.35 -21.33
N PRO A 202 -12.06 -9.98 -20.87
CA PRO A 202 -12.95 -9.38 -19.88
C PRO A 202 -12.24 -8.93 -18.60
N LEU A 203 -11.19 -9.66 -18.21
CA LEU A 203 -10.40 -9.34 -17.03
C LEU A 203 -9.63 -8.02 -17.20
N GLU A 204 -9.10 -7.70 -18.39
CA GLU A 204 -8.51 -6.37 -18.63
C GLU A 204 -9.56 -5.26 -18.48
N THR A 205 -10.76 -5.45 -19.03
CA THR A 205 -11.87 -4.49 -18.93
C THR A 205 -12.24 -4.24 -17.47
N GLU A 206 -12.31 -5.29 -16.66
CA GLU A 206 -12.55 -5.18 -15.23
C GLU A 206 -11.46 -4.35 -14.53
N MET A 207 -10.17 -4.61 -14.81
CA MET A 207 -9.07 -3.85 -14.21
C MET A 207 -9.06 -2.38 -14.64
N LYS A 208 -9.47 -2.10 -15.89
CA LYS A 208 -9.71 -0.72 -16.35
C LYS A 208 -10.86 -0.06 -15.58
N ALA A 209 -11.92 -0.80 -15.26
CA ALA A 209 -13.04 -0.30 -14.46
C ALA A 209 -12.62 0.02 -13.02
N ILE A 210 -11.82 -0.84 -12.39
CA ILE A 210 -11.22 -0.58 -11.06
C ILE A 210 -10.39 0.71 -11.11
N ARG A 211 -9.52 0.86 -12.12
CA ARG A 211 -8.71 2.07 -12.28
C ARG A 211 -9.57 3.32 -12.49
N ALA A 212 -10.62 3.23 -13.30
CA ALA A 212 -11.54 4.34 -13.56
C ALA A 212 -12.29 4.75 -12.29
N ARG A 213 -12.80 3.78 -11.52
CA ARG A 213 -13.45 4.04 -10.22
C ARG A 213 -12.52 4.73 -9.25
N TYR A 214 -11.26 4.29 -9.16
CA TYR A 214 -10.28 4.95 -8.31
C TYR A 214 -10.02 6.41 -8.71
N VAL A 215 -9.74 6.66 -10.00
CA VAL A 215 -9.48 8.03 -10.49
C VAL A 215 -10.70 8.91 -10.23
N TYR A 216 -11.90 8.42 -10.52
CA TYR A 216 -13.15 9.11 -10.24
C TYR A 216 -13.32 9.50 -8.77
N LEU A 217 -13.14 8.54 -7.85
CA LEU A 217 -13.28 8.80 -6.41
C LEU A 217 -12.18 9.73 -5.87
N SER A 218 -10.99 9.70 -6.46
CA SER A 218 -9.89 10.62 -6.11
C SER A 218 -10.15 12.04 -6.59
N ASP A 219 -10.64 12.20 -7.82
CA ASP A 219 -11.04 13.50 -8.37
C ASP A 219 -12.21 14.07 -7.55
N LEU A 220 -13.20 13.23 -7.19
CA LEU A 220 -14.28 13.62 -6.28
C LEU A 220 -13.75 14.06 -4.92
N TYR A 221 -12.81 13.31 -4.32
CA TYR A 221 -12.20 13.66 -3.05
C TYR A 221 -11.57 15.06 -3.08
N GLN A 222 -10.84 15.37 -4.15
CA GLN A 222 -10.20 16.67 -4.36
C GLN A 222 -11.21 17.80 -4.62
N SER A 223 -12.40 17.47 -5.13
CA SER A 223 -13.47 18.43 -5.39
C SER A 223 -14.27 18.84 -4.16
N PHE A 224 -14.20 18.08 -3.05
CA PHE A 224 -14.93 18.44 -1.83
C PHE A 224 -14.37 19.71 -1.19
N SER A 225 -15.27 20.58 -0.75
CA SER A 225 -14.92 21.73 0.05
C SER A 225 -14.38 21.32 1.42
N ASN A 226 -13.57 22.19 2.03
CA ASN A 226 -13.12 21.99 3.41
C ASN A 226 -14.30 21.77 4.39
N SER A 227 -15.42 22.46 4.19
CA SER A 227 -16.62 22.27 5.01
C SER A 227 -17.25 20.88 4.88
N GLU A 228 -17.26 20.31 3.68
CA GLU A 228 -17.76 18.94 3.46
C GLU A 228 -16.82 17.92 4.11
N LEU A 229 -15.51 18.04 3.89
CA LEU A 229 -14.52 17.14 4.51
C LEU A 229 -14.58 17.20 6.05
N LEU A 230 -14.73 18.40 6.62
CA LEU A 230 -14.95 18.59 8.05
C LEU A 230 -16.27 17.99 8.52
N GLY A 231 -17.35 18.13 7.74
CA GLY A 231 -18.66 17.55 8.05
C GLY A 231 -18.68 16.03 8.07
N TYR A 232 -17.87 15.38 7.22
CA TYR A 232 -17.68 13.92 7.27
C TYR A 232 -16.79 13.49 8.44
N GLY A 233 -15.74 14.28 8.70
CA GLY A 233 -14.74 14.04 9.74
C GLY A 233 -13.58 13.17 9.25
N LEU A 234 -12.35 13.67 9.39
CA LEU A 234 -11.13 12.96 8.99
C LEU A 234 -10.98 11.61 9.70
N GLY A 235 -11.22 11.56 11.01
CA GLY A 235 -11.16 10.31 11.78
C GLY A 235 -12.17 9.26 11.31
N ARG A 236 -13.32 9.68 10.77
CA ARG A 236 -14.28 8.74 10.17
C ARG A 236 -13.77 8.17 8.85
N LEU A 237 -13.30 9.03 7.93
CA LEU A 237 -12.74 8.61 6.64
C LEU A 237 -11.60 7.62 6.81
N GLN A 238 -10.74 7.88 7.79
CA GLN A 238 -9.65 6.99 8.19
C GLN A 238 -10.16 5.63 8.67
N ARG A 239 -11.13 5.59 9.60
CA ARG A 239 -11.73 4.33 10.07
C ARG A 239 -12.33 3.55 8.91
N ASP A 240 -13.09 4.21 8.02
CA ASP A 240 -13.67 3.56 6.86
C ASP A 240 -12.58 2.99 5.92
N SER A 241 -11.48 3.73 5.73
CA SER A 241 -10.36 3.28 4.90
C SER A 241 -9.62 2.07 5.50
N ILE A 242 -9.54 1.99 6.82
CA ILE A 242 -8.91 0.85 7.51
C ILE A 242 -9.83 -0.37 7.50
N GLU A 243 -11.14 -0.18 7.73
CA GLU A 243 -12.11 -1.27 7.84
C GLU A 243 -12.51 -1.84 6.46
N PHE A 244 -12.67 -0.98 5.46
CA PHE A 244 -13.20 -1.36 4.15
C PHE A 244 -12.19 -1.21 2.99
N GLY A 245 -11.02 -0.62 3.24
CA GLY A 245 -10.06 -0.24 2.21
C GLY A 245 -10.28 1.20 1.72
N GLU A 246 -9.21 1.82 1.22
CA GLU A 246 -9.18 3.25 0.88
C GLU A 246 -10.23 3.63 -0.18
N MET A 247 -10.37 2.83 -1.24
CA MET A 247 -11.36 3.09 -2.30
C MET A 247 -12.80 3.06 -1.77
N GLU A 248 -13.13 2.14 -0.86
CA GLU A 248 -14.47 2.08 -0.26
C GLU A 248 -14.67 3.18 0.79
N GLY A 249 -13.62 3.61 1.49
CA GLY A 249 -13.66 4.80 2.34
C GLY A 249 -14.05 6.05 1.54
N LEU A 250 -13.43 6.26 0.37
CA LEU A 250 -13.78 7.37 -0.53
C LEU A 250 -15.20 7.22 -1.10
N ALA A 251 -15.63 5.99 -1.43
CA ALA A 251 -16.99 5.75 -1.89
C ALA A 251 -18.04 6.08 -0.81
N ARG A 252 -17.77 5.77 0.46
CA ARG A 252 -18.64 6.11 1.59
C ARG A 252 -18.72 7.62 1.84
N LEU A 253 -17.60 8.33 1.72
CA LEU A 253 -17.57 9.79 1.73
C LEU A 253 -18.42 10.37 0.59
N ALA A 254 -18.26 9.87 -0.64
CA ALA A 254 -19.06 10.28 -1.78
C ALA A 254 -20.56 10.07 -1.54
N ALA A 255 -20.95 8.88 -1.08
CA ALA A 255 -22.33 8.54 -0.79
C ALA A 255 -22.93 9.41 0.32
N HIS A 256 -22.16 9.77 1.35
CA HIS A 256 -22.62 10.64 2.43
C HIS A 256 -23.10 12.02 1.94
N PHE A 257 -22.43 12.56 0.91
CA PHE A 257 -22.81 13.82 0.27
C PHE A 257 -23.68 13.64 -0.98
N GLY A 258 -24.29 12.47 -1.15
CA GLY A 258 -25.20 12.18 -2.26
C GLY A 258 -24.52 12.15 -3.64
N LYS A 259 -23.20 11.98 -3.69
CA LYS A 259 -22.44 11.83 -4.94
C LYS A 259 -22.44 10.36 -5.39
N PRO A 260 -22.37 10.07 -6.70
CA PRO A 260 -22.21 8.70 -7.18
C PRO A 260 -20.91 8.07 -6.66
N THR A 261 -20.92 6.75 -6.42
CA THR A 261 -19.74 5.99 -5.94
C THR A 261 -18.98 5.28 -7.07
N SER A 262 -19.49 5.41 -8.29
CA SER A 262 -18.93 4.89 -9.53
C SER A 262 -19.00 5.98 -10.60
N PRO A 263 -18.06 6.02 -11.54
CA PRO A 263 -18.06 7.01 -12.60
C PRO A 263 -19.34 6.88 -13.45
N PRO A 264 -20.07 7.99 -13.69
CA PRO A 264 -21.12 8.05 -14.72
C PRO A 264 -20.61 7.63 -16.10
N ALA A 265 -21.51 7.20 -16.98
CA ALA A 265 -21.14 6.71 -18.31
C ALA A 265 -20.48 7.78 -19.21
N ASP A 266 -20.80 9.05 -18.98
CA ASP A 266 -20.28 10.22 -19.68
C ASP A 266 -19.12 10.90 -18.95
N TRP A 267 -18.69 10.37 -17.80
CA TRP A 267 -17.59 10.95 -17.04
C TRP A 267 -16.26 10.84 -17.77
N GLN A 268 -15.48 11.92 -17.70
CA GLN A 268 -14.08 11.96 -18.09
C GLN A 268 -13.25 12.50 -16.92
N PRO A 269 -12.10 11.90 -16.60
CA PRO A 269 -11.22 12.41 -15.56
C PRO A 269 -10.63 13.77 -15.96
N GLU A 270 -10.25 14.57 -14.98
CA GLU A 270 -9.54 15.84 -15.23
C GLU A 270 -8.22 15.59 -15.99
N ASN A 271 -7.58 14.45 -15.70
CA ASN A 271 -6.41 13.97 -16.40
C ASN A 271 -6.67 12.60 -17.07
N PRO A 272 -6.98 12.56 -18.38
CA PRO A 272 -7.17 11.31 -19.12
C PRO A 272 -5.98 10.34 -19.07
N GLN A 273 -4.75 10.84 -18.93
CA GLN A 273 -3.55 10.02 -18.83
C GLN A 273 -3.53 9.18 -17.53
N ALA A 274 -4.31 9.56 -16.52
CA ALA A 274 -4.43 8.81 -15.28
C ALA A 274 -5.08 7.42 -15.48
N LEU A 275 -5.87 7.22 -16.53
CA LEU A 275 -6.47 5.92 -16.87
C LEU A 275 -5.51 4.98 -17.60
N LEU A 276 -4.45 5.53 -18.19
CA LEU A 276 -3.51 4.81 -19.03
C LEU A 276 -2.38 4.18 -18.20
N LEU A 277 -1.89 3.03 -18.68
CA LEU A 277 -0.62 2.46 -18.22
C LEU A 277 0.53 3.43 -18.55
N PRO A 278 1.65 3.41 -17.80
CA PRO A 278 2.79 4.27 -18.09
C PRO A 278 3.25 4.24 -19.56
N GLU A 279 3.29 3.05 -20.16
CA GLU A 279 3.67 2.83 -21.56
C GLU A 279 2.61 3.27 -22.59
N GLU A 280 1.38 3.54 -22.17
CA GLU A 280 0.28 4.00 -23.03
C GLU A 280 0.17 5.53 -23.05
N ARG A 281 0.88 6.22 -22.15
CA ARG A 281 0.82 7.68 -22.02
C ARG A 281 1.59 8.35 -23.15
N SER A 282 1.03 9.43 -23.68
CA SER A 282 1.76 10.28 -24.63
C SER A 282 2.94 10.96 -23.92
N PRO A 283 4.14 11.03 -24.54
CA PRO A 283 5.26 11.79 -24.00
C PRO A 283 4.99 13.31 -24.00
#